data_AF-A0A821JWB2-F1
#
_entry.id   AF-A0A821JWB2-F1
#
_cell.length_a   1.000
_cell.length_b   1.000
_cell.length_c   1.000
_cell.angle_alpha   90.00
_cell.angle_beta   90.00
_cell.angle_gamma   90.00
#
_symmetry.space_group_name_H-M   'P 1'
#
loop_
_entity.id
_entity.type
_entity.pdbx_description
1 polymer ?
#
loop_
_entity_poly.entity_id
_entity_poly.type
_entity_poly.pdbx_seq_one_letter_code
_entity_poly.pdbx_strand_id
1 'polypeptide(L)'
;MYILDAHNRMDSKKTLISKYSSHQILNSDHCSFQQEYIPPRTLSFTVERTPEVTVKKKYNTTHSYTVQPVTSANGHLLEKFLLILEEKENTFGKNVQKI
;
A
#
# COMPACT_ATOMS: atom_id res chain seq x y z
N MET A 1 -14.58 7.32 26.17
CA MET A 1 -13.73 8.54 26.16
C MET A 1 -13.13 8.82 24.77
N TYR A 2 -12.52 7.84 24.08
CA TYR A 2 -11.93 8.04 22.73
C TYR A 2 -12.91 8.39 21.60
N ILE A 3 -14.13 7.83 21.59
CA ILE A 3 -15.11 8.02 20.49
C ILE A 3 -15.68 9.45 20.49
N LEU A 4 -15.95 10.00 21.67
CA LEU A 4 -16.53 11.35 21.83
C LEU A 4 -15.52 12.42 21.37
N ASP A 5 -14.24 12.20 21.67
CA ASP A 5 -13.15 13.11 21.28
C ASP A 5 -12.91 13.09 19.77
N ALA A 6 -12.98 11.92 19.13
CA ALA A 6 -12.93 11.79 17.68
C ALA A 6 -14.11 12.50 16.98
N HIS A 7 -15.31 12.41 17.54
CA HIS A 7 -16.51 13.07 16.99
C HIS A 7 -16.37 14.60 17.05
N ASN A 8 -16.00 15.14 18.21
CA ASN A 8 -15.78 16.58 18.40
C ASN A 8 -14.68 17.13 17.46
N ARG A 9 -13.62 16.33 17.25
CA ARG A 9 -12.53 16.66 16.32
C ARG A 9 -12.96 16.63 14.85
N MET A 10 -13.93 15.80 14.51
CA MET A 10 -14.51 15.73 13.16
C MET A 10 -15.45 16.91 12.91
N ASP A 11 -16.28 17.28 13.88
CA ASP A 11 -17.21 18.41 13.77
C ASP A 11 -16.49 19.75 13.62
N SER A 12 -15.42 19.97 14.37
CA SER A 12 -14.57 21.16 14.22
C SER A 12 -13.89 21.25 12.84
N LYS A 13 -13.62 20.12 12.18
CA LYS A 13 -13.00 20.06 10.85
C LYS A 13 -14.00 20.17 9.70
N LYS A 14 -15.28 19.81 9.88
CA LYS A 14 -16.32 19.96 8.84
C LYS A 14 -16.44 21.40 8.35
N THR A 15 -16.36 22.37 9.26
CA THR A 15 -16.39 23.82 8.95
C THR A 15 -15.15 24.29 8.18
N LEU A 16 -14.03 23.58 8.30
CA LEU A 16 -12.82 23.88 7.55
C LEU A 16 -12.86 23.26 6.15
N ILE A 17 -13.33 22.02 6.05
CA ILE A 17 -13.48 21.29 4.78
C ILE A 17 -14.42 22.04 3.83
N SER A 18 -15.50 22.63 4.35
CA SER A 18 -16.45 23.42 3.53
C SER A 18 -15.86 24.67 2.88
N LYS A 19 -14.67 25.12 3.29
CA LYS A 19 -13.97 26.26 2.68
C LYS A 19 -13.16 25.89 1.43
N TYR A 20 -12.99 24.59 1.15
CA TYR A 20 -12.20 24.09 0.03
C TYR A 20 -13.11 23.45 -1.02
N SER A 21 -12.72 23.58 -2.29
CA SER A 21 -13.39 22.84 -3.36
C SER A 21 -13.07 21.34 -3.27
N SER A 22 -13.91 20.49 -3.87
CA SER A 22 -13.74 19.04 -3.88
C SER A 22 -12.40 18.56 -4.47
N HIS A 23 -11.76 19.37 -5.32
CA HIS A 23 -10.46 19.07 -5.92
C HIS A 23 -9.28 19.40 -4.98
N GLN A 24 -9.50 20.25 -3.98
CA GLN A 24 -8.49 20.67 -2.99
C GLN A 24 -8.52 19.82 -1.72
N ILE A 25 -9.55 18.98 -1.56
CA ILE A 25 -9.66 18.03 -0.45
C ILE A 25 -8.98 16.75 -0.90
N LEU A 26 -7.83 16.45 -0.31
CA LEU A 26 -7.00 15.29 -0.66
C LEU A 26 -7.09 14.22 0.42
N ASN A 27 -7.24 12.98 0.00
CA ASN A 27 -7.08 11.78 0.81
C ASN A 27 -5.84 11.03 0.36
N SER A 28 -5.09 10.49 1.32
CA SER A 28 -3.84 9.78 1.09
C SER A 28 -3.68 8.74 2.18
N ASP A 29 -3.31 7.53 1.80
CA ASP A 29 -3.04 6.45 2.74
C ASP A 29 -1.99 5.48 2.17
N HIS A 30 -1.30 4.75 3.02
CA HIS A 30 -0.30 3.77 2.64
C HIS A 30 -0.97 2.44 2.27
N CYS A 31 -0.55 1.87 1.14
CA CYS A 31 -0.94 0.55 0.71
C CYS A 31 0.34 -0.29 0.49
N SER A 32 0.57 -1.24 1.39
CA SER A 32 1.68 -2.18 1.27
C SER A 32 1.32 -3.32 0.33
N PHE A 33 2.15 -3.54 -0.68
CA PHE A 33 2.04 -4.66 -1.60
C PHE A 33 3.11 -5.69 -1.28
N GLN A 34 2.65 -6.87 -0.86
CA GLN A 34 3.48 -8.07 -0.88
C GLN A 34 3.27 -8.74 -2.24
N GLN A 35 4.36 -9.04 -2.95
CA GLN A 35 4.24 -9.77 -4.20
C GLN A 35 3.77 -11.19 -3.90
N GLU A 36 2.47 -11.40 -4.07
CA GLU A 36 1.78 -12.59 -3.60
C GLU A 36 2.36 -13.86 -4.24
N TYR A 37 2.63 -14.83 -3.38
CA TYR A 37 2.86 -16.20 -3.77
C TYR A 37 1.49 -16.79 -4.10
N ILE A 38 1.20 -16.96 -5.39
CA ILE A 38 0.03 -17.73 -5.80
C ILE A 38 0.50 -19.17 -5.99
N PRO A 39 0.34 -20.07 -4.99
CA PRO A 39 0.57 -21.47 -5.24
C PRO A 39 -0.44 -21.95 -6.30
N PRO A 40 -0.02 -22.72 -7.32
CA PRO A 40 -1.01 -23.49 -8.08
C PRO A 40 -1.78 -24.37 -7.10
N ARG A 41 -3.08 -24.59 -7.33
CA ARG A 41 -3.90 -25.49 -6.49
C ARG A 41 -3.13 -26.79 -6.28
N THR A 42 -2.78 -27.10 -5.04
CA THR A 42 -2.02 -28.32 -4.73
C THR A 42 -2.96 -29.52 -4.82
N LEU A 43 -2.67 -30.46 -5.71
CA LEU A 43 -3.35 -31.77 -5.79
C LEU A 43 -2.76 -32.73 -4.75
N SER A 44 -2.79 -32.34 -3.46
CA SER A 44 -2.32 -33.20 -2.37
C SER A 44 -3.51 -34.02 -1.85
N PHE A 45 -3.39 -35.35 -1.89
CA PHE A 45 -4.41 -36.27 -1.38
C PHE A 45 -4.52 -36.26 0.16
N THR A 46 -3.52 -35.71 0.83
CA THR A 46 -3.43 -35.55 2.29
C THR A 46 -2.91 -34.15 2.61
N VAL A 47 -3.22 -33.65 3.81
CA VAL A 47 -2.73 -32.35 4.30
C VAL A 47 -1.19 -32.36 4.34
N GLU A 48 -0.56 -31.53 3.53
CA GLU A 48 0.88 -31.28 3.59
C GLU A 48 1.18 -30.07 4.46
N ARG A 49 2.08 -30.27 5.44
CA ARG A 49 2.53 -29.22 6.36
C ARG A 49 3.43 -28.17 5.68
N THR A 50 4.13 -28.57 4.62
CA THR A 50 5.06 -27.74 3.86
C THR A 50 4.81 -27.97 2.37
N PRO A 51 3.86 -27.26 1.77
CA PRO A 51 3.63 -27.35 0.32
C PRO A 51 4.83 -26.72 -0.41
N GLU A 52 5.36 -27.43 -1.40
CA GLU A 52 6.33 -26.83 -2.33
C GLU A 52 5.62 -25.81 -3.22
N VAL A 53 6.13 -24.58 -3.25
CA VAL A 53 5.56 -23.49 -4.03
C VAL A 53 6.53 -23.02 -5.10
N THR A 54 6.04 -22.90 -6.33
CA THR A 54 6.82 -22.31 -7.43
C THR A 54 6.62 -20.80 -7.41
N VAL A 55 7.71 -20.06 -7.21
CA VAL A 55 7.69 -18.60 -7.29
C VAL A 55 8.00 -18.19 -8.73
N LYS A 56 7.18 -17.32 -9.31
CA LYS A 56 7.41 -16.84 -10.69
C LYS A 56 8.79 -16.20 -10.86
N LYS A 57 9.27 -15.48 -9.84
CA LYS A 57 10.56 -14.79 -9.84
C LYS A 57 11.13 -14.68 -8.43
N LYS A 58 12.45 -14.85 -8.28
CA LYS A 58 13.16 -14.81 -6.98
C LYS A 58 12.92 -13.52 -6.20
N TYR A 59 12.78 -12.37 -6.86
CA TYR A 59 12.61 -11.10 -6.17
C TYR A 59 11.24 -10.95 -5.49
N ASN A 60 10.22 -11.70 -5.91
CA ASN A 60 8.92 -11.72 -5.23
C ASN A 60 9.03 -12.27 -3.80
N THR A 61 10.13 -12.95 -3.47
CA THR A 61 10.33 -13.52 -2.14
C THR A 61 11.12 -12.64 -1.18
N THR A 62 11.75 -11.59 -1.70
CA THR A 62 12.72 -10.80 -0.96
C THR A 62 12.46 -9.30 -0.98
N HIS A 63 11.43 -8.83 -1.69
CA HIS A 63 11.12 -7.41 -1.80
C HIS A 63 9.62 -7.16 -1.58
N SER A 64 9.34 -6.12 -0.83
CA SER A 64 8.02 -5.50 -0.68
C SER A 64 8.09 -4.07 -1.18
N TYR A 65 6.94 -3.51 -1.51
CA TYR A 65 6.85 -2.08 -1.77
C TYR A 65 5.56 -1.53 -1.19
N THR A 66 5.62 -0.29 -0.73
CA THR A 66 4.46 0.45 -0.25
C THR A 66 4.24 1.62 -1.18
N VAL A 67 2.99 1.79 -1.63
CA VAL A 67 2.59 2.98 -2.38
C VAL A 67 1.66 3.82 -1.53
N GLN A 68 1.78 5.13 -1.64
CA GLN A 68 0.83 6.07 -1.05
C GLN A 68 0.22 6.92 -2.18
N PRO A 69 -0.90 6.48 -2.78
CA PRO A 69 -1.64 7.27 -3.74
C PRO A 69 -2.34 8.45 -3.05
N VAL A 70 -2.52 9.53 -3.79
CA VAL A 70 -3.29 10.69 -3.34
C VAL A 70 -4.48 10.86 -4.26
N THR A 71 -5.67 10.89 -3.68
CA THR A 71 -6.94 11.07 -4.40
C THR A 71 -7.66 12.29 -3.88
N SER A 72 -8.24 13.10 -4.75
CA SER A 72 -9.12 14.19 -4.32
C SER A 72 -10.55 13.71 -4.08
N ALA A 73 -11.32 14.48 -3.32
CA ALA A 73 -12.68 14.13 -2.93
C ALA A 73 -13.67 14.01 -4.11
N ASN A 74 -13.33 14.57 -5.28
CA ASN A 74 -14.07 14.38 -6.53
C ASN A 74 -13.68 13.10 -7.29
N GLY A 75 -12.78 12.27 -6.75
CA GLY A 75 -12.35 11.00 -7.35
C GLY A 75 -11.15 11.09 -8.30
N HIS A 76 -10.49 12.24 -8.43
CA HIS A 76 -9.29 12.36 -9.27
C HIS A 76 -8.06 11.82 -8.55
N LEU A 77 -7.34 10.89 -9.18
CA LEU A 77 -6.05 10.38 -8.70
C LEU A 77 -4.93 11.33 -9.15
N LEU A 78 -4.09 11.78 -8.23
CA LEU A 78 -2.94 12.62 -8.58
C LEU A 78 -1.90 11.79 -9.35
N GLU A 79 -1.25 12.42 -10.33
CA GLU A 79 -0.27 11.76 -11.20
C GLU A 79 0.93 11.18 -10.46
N LYS A 80 1.31 11.80 -9.33
CA LYS A 80 2.44 11.39 -8.52
C LYS A 80 1.94 10.76 -7.23
N PHE A 81 2.56 9.64 -6.88
CA PHE A 81 2.39 8.96 -5.61
C PHE A 81 3.75 8.65 -5.01
N LEU A 82 3.79 8.45 -3.69
CA LEU A 82 5.01 8.04 -3.01
C LEU A 82 5.17 6.52 -3.18
N LEU A 83 6.36 6.10 -3.61
CA LEU A 83 6.76 4.70 -3.70
C LEU A 83 7.90 4.46 -2.71
N ILE A 84 7.70 3.55 -1.78
CA ILE A 84 8.70 3.10 -0.82
C ILE A 84 9.08 1.68 -1.24
N LEU A 85 10.35 1.49 -1.61
CA LEU A 85 10.91 0.20 -1.94
C LEU A 85 11.61 -0.37 -0.71
N GLU A 86 11.26 -1.60 -0.32
CA GLU A 86 11.90 -2.32 0.77
C GLU A 86 12.74 -3.44 0.17
N GLU A 87 14.06 -3.23 0.18
CA GLU A 87 15.06 -4.18 -0.31
C GLU A 87 15.56 -5.03 0.86
N LYS A 88 15.76 -6.34 0.61
CA LYS A 88 16.19 -7.30 1.64
C LYS A 88 17.40 -6.84 2.46
N GLU A 89 18.40 -6.25 1.82
CA GLU A 89 19.67 -5.85 2.44
C GLU A 89 19.76 -4.32 2.66
N ASN A 90 18.62 -3.61 2.68
CA ASN A 90 18.54 -2.14 2.77
C ASN A 90 19.44 -1.39 1.77
N THR A 91 19.82 -2.05 0.68
CA THR A 91 20.71 -1.51 -0.34
C THR A 91 20.10 -1.76 -1.70
N PHE A 92 20.01 -0.69 -2.50
CA PHE A 92 19.51 -0.80 -3.85
C PHE A 92 20.46 -1.59 -4.75
N GLY A 93 19.91 -2.41 -5.65
CA GLY A 93 20.71 -3.07 -6.67
C GLY A 93 21.39 -2.08 -7.63
N LYS A 94 22.44 -2.55 -8.33
CA LYS A 94 23.26 -1.74 -9.27
C LYS A 94 22.48 -0.97 -10.34
N ASN A 95 21.28 -1.41 -10.69
CA ASN A 95 20.42 -0.76 -11.69
C ASN A 95 19.61 0.40 -11.13
N VAL A 96 19.28 0.36 -9.83
CA VAL A 96 18.50 1.40 -9.16
C VAL A 96 19.43 2.51 -8.62
N GLN A 97 20.65 2.17 -8.19
CA GLN A 97 21.66 3.15 -7.73
C GLN A 97 22.19 4.10 -8.80
N LYS A 98 21.95 3.82 -10.09
CA LYS A 98 22.47 4.60 -11.23
C LYS A 98 21.51 5.68 -11.72
N ILE A 99 20.32 5.77 -11.13
CA ILE A 99 19.29 6.78 -11.42
C ILE A 99 19.47 7.92 -10.42
#